data_AF-B1K0T9-F1
#
_entry.id   AF-B1K0T9-F1
#
_cell.length_a   1.000
_cell.length_b   1.000
_cell.length_c   1.000
_cell.angle_alpha   90.00
_cell.angle_beta   90.00
_cell.angle_gamma   90.00
#
_symmetry.space_group_name_H-M   'P 1'
#
loop_
_entity.id
_entity.type
_entity.pdbx_description
1 polymer ?
#
loop_
_entity_poly.entity_id
_entity_poly.type
_entity_poly.pdbx_seq_one_letter_code
_entity_poly.pdbx_strand_id
1 'polypeptide(L)'
;MPLRLHDEVRDAHYTHDGFKRFWGRLMNEAIEAKVIASRFTFHDLRAYYATQFKRESGTLPDLHTNPATTARVYDRNKIVKREAL
;
A
#
# COMPACT_ATOMS: atom_id res chain seq x y z
N MET A 1 39.74 -14.81 20.41
CA MET A 1 38.41 -14.18 20.41
C MET A 1 37.56 -14.86 19.34
N PRO A 2 36.58 -15.71 19.67
CA PRO A 2 35.83 -16.42 18.64
C PRO A 2 34.63 -15.60 18.17
N LEU A 3 34.48 -15.48 16.84
CA LEU A 3 33.27 -14.97 16.18
C LEU A 3 32.08 -15.87 16.50
N ARG A 4 30.97 -15.29 17.01
CA ARG A 4 29.67 -15.98 17.09
C ARG A 4 29.08 -16.07 15.69
N LEU A 5 28.86 -17.31 15.25
CA LEU A 5 28.21 -17.65 14.00
C LEU A 5 26.85 -18.24 14.34
N HIS A 6 25.83 -17.40 14.52
CA HIS A 6 24.41 -17.81 14.57
C HIS A 6 23.54 -16.65 14.09
N ASP A 7 23.50 -16.43 12.77
CA ASP A 7 22.32 -15.86 12.14
C ASP A 7 21.24 -16.95 12.12
N GLU A 8 20.52 -17.04 13.23
CA GLU A 8 19.25 -17.77 13.27
C GLU A 8 18.25 -16.93 12.48
N VAL A 9 18.06 -17.27 11.20
CA VAL A 9 16.93 -16.76 10.42
C VAL A 9 15.67 -17.22 11.11
N ARG A 10 15.13 -16.36 11.98
CA ARG A 10 13.83 -16.55 12.59
C ARG A 10 12.82 -16.60 11.45
N ASP A 11 12.29 -17.80 11.18
CA ASP A 11 11.17 -18.04 10.25
C ASP A 11 9.86 -17.50 10.87
N ALA A 12 9.89 -16.22 11.23
CA ALA A 12 8.76 -15.52 11.79
C ALA A 12 7.83 -15.18 10.63
N HIS A 13 6.69 -15.88 10.56
CA HIS A 13 5.63 -15.57 9.62
C HIS A 13 5.35 -14.07 9.60
N TYR A 14 5.24 -13.52 8.40
CA TYR A 14 5.08 -12.10 8.20
C TYR A 14 3.80 -11.60 8.88
N THR A 15 3.95 -10.93 10.02
CA THR A 15 2.81 -10.45 10.79
C THR A 15 2.34 -9.10 10.27
N HIS A 16 1.06 -8.82 10.44
CA HIS A 16 0.48 -7.52 10.14
C HIS A 16 1.17 -6.36 10.90
N ASP A 17 1.59 -6.59 12.14
CA ASP A 17 2.29 -5.58 12.93
C ASP A 17 3.74 -5.39 12.46
N GLY A 18 4.39 -6.48 12.05
CA GLY A 18 5.70 -6.44 11.38
C GLY A 18 5.64 -5.62 10.10
N PHE A 19 4.61 -5.85 9.26
CA PHE A 19 4.35 -5.07 8.06
C PHE A 19 4.21 -3.58 8.37
N LYS A 20 3.36 -3.22 9.33
CA LYS A 20 3.12 -1.81 9.69
C LYS A 20 4.38 -1.09 10.15
N ARG A 21 5.19 -1.75 10.98
CA ARG A 21 6.47 -1.19 11.45
C ARG A 21 7.45 -0.99 10.31
N PHE A 22 7.58 -2.00 9.44
CA PHE A 22 8.46 -1.94 8.28
C PHE A 22 8.03 -0.84 7.30
N TRP A 23 6.74 -0.75 6.99
CA TRP A 23 6.18 0.32 6.16
C TRP A 23 6.50 1.71 6.73
N GLY A 24 6.32 1.88 8.05
CA GLY A 24 6.66 3.12 8.74
C GLY A 24 8.12 3.54 8.53
N ARG A 25 9.04 2.57 8.57
CA ARG A 25 10.48 2.76 8.33
C ARG A 25 10.77 3.19 6.90
N LEU A 26 10.24 2.46 5.91
CA LEU A 26 10.40 2.80 4.49
C LEU A 26 9.94 4.22 4.17
N MET A 27 8.82 4.66 4.75
CA MET A 27 8.30 6.00 4.53
C MET A 27 9.18 7.09 5.17
N ASN A 28 9.90 6.78 6.25
CA ASN A 28 10.89 7.71 6.82
C ASN A 28 12.11 7.82 5.89
N GLU A 29 12.66 6.67 5.49
CA GLU A 29 13.80 6.58 4.56
C GLU A 29 13.50 7.32 3.25
N ALA A 30 12.28 7.17 2.71
CA ALA A 30 11.86 7.81 1.46
C ALA A 30 11.70 9.34 1.57
N ILE A 31 11.23 9.86 2.71
CA ILE A 31 11.16 11.30 2.97
C ILE A 31 12.56 11.90 3.11
N GLU A 32 13.44 11.22 3.85
CA GLU A 32 14.83 11.64 4.04
C GLU A 32 15.60 11.68 2.72
N ALA A 33 15.41 10.65 1.88
CA ALA A 33 15.95 10.58 0.53
C ALA A 33 15.26 11.55 -0.46
N LYS A 34 14.22 12.28 -0.04
CA LYS A 34 13.43 13.23 -0.86
C LYS A 34 12.83 12.62 -2.14
N VAL A 35 12.60 11.30 -2.15
CA VAL A 35 11.95 10.61 -3.28
C VAL A 35 10.42 10.75 -3.23
N ILE A 36 9.87 11.11 -2.07
CA ILE A 36 8.46 11.43 -1.88
C ILE A 36 8.33 12.76 -1.14
N ALA A 37 7.31 13.54 -1.47
CA ALA A 37 7.02 14.81 -0.80
C ALA A 37 6.19 14.63 0.49
N SER A 38 5.39 13.57 0.56
CA SER A 38 4.49 13.30 1.68
C SER A 38 4.30 11.81 1.90
N ARG A 39 3.91 11.45 3.12
CA ARG A 39 3.59 10.05 3.46
C ARG A 39 2.27 9.62 2.83
N PHE A 40 2.15 8.31 2.64
CA PHE A 40 0.96 7.59 2.23
C PHE A 40 0.97 6.19 2.88
N THR A 41 -0.17 5.52 2.82
CA THR A 41 -0.39 4.19 3.36
C THR A 41 -0.19 3.13 2.29
N PHE A 42 0.08 1.88 2.68
CA PHE A 42 0.13 0.78 1.71
C PHE A 42 -1.17 0.63 0.90
N HIS A 43 -2.32 0.98 1.48
CA HIS A 43 -3.61 0.90 0.80
C HIS A 43 -3.72 1.94 -0.33
N ASP A 44 -2.96 3.04 -0.25
CA ASP A 44 -2.88 4.03 -1.33
C ASP A 44 -2.21 3.45 -2.58
N LEU A 45 -1.22 2.55 -2.41
CA LEU A 45 -0.62 1.85 -3.57
C LEU A 45 -1.64 0.98 -4.29
N ARG A 46 -2.47 0.25 -3.53
CA ARG A 46 -3.52 -0.58 -4.11
C ARG A 46 -4.59 0.27 -4.81
N ALA A 47 -4.92 1.44 -4.26
CA ALA A 47 -5.81 2.41 -4.89
C ALA A 47 -5.23 2.96 -6.20
N TYR A 48 -3.95 3.32 -6.18
CA TYR A 48 -3.23 3.80 -7.35
C TYR A 48 -3.19 2.76 -8.46
N TYR A 49 -2.84 1.51 -8.14
CA TYR A 49 -2.82 0.42 -9.11
C TYR A 49 -4.19 0.20 -9.77
N ALA A 50 -5.27 0.12 -8.99
CA ALA A 50 -6.61 -0.05 -9.55
C ALA A 50 -7.02 1.12 -10.46
N THR A 51 -6.60 2.33 -10.09
CA THR A 51 -6.82 3.53 -10.89
C THR A 51 -6.06 3.46 -12.22
N GLN A 52 -4.76 3.11 -12.22
CA GLN A 52 -3.99 3.00 -13.47
C GLN A 52 -4.48 1.86 -14.35
N PHE A 53 -4.75 0.69 -13.77
CA PHE A 53 -5.29 -0.46 -14.51
C PHE A 53 -6.61 -0.10 -15.22
N LYS A 54 -7.52 0.61 -14.54
CA LYS A 54 -8.77 1.09 -15.16
C LYS A 54 -8.54 2.08 -16.28
N ARG A 55 -7.55 2.97 -16.16
CA ARG A 55 -7.20 3.91 -17.23
C ARG A 55 -6.67 3.21 -18.48
N GLU A 56 -5.89 2.14 -18.30
CA GLU A 56 -5.26 1.39 -19.39
C GLU A 56 -6.22 0.37 -20.03
N SER A 57 -6.96 -0.39 -19.23
CA SER A 57 -7.80 -1.49 -19.69
C SER A 57 -9.28 -1.13 -19.90
N GLY A 58 -9.72 0.03 -19.41
CA GLY A 58 -11.13 0.42 -19.36
C GLY A 58 -11.96 -0.31 -18.29
N THR A 59 -11.39 -1.26 -17.54
CA THR A 59 -12.10 -2.07 -16.54
C THR A 59 -11.38 -2.06 -15.19
N LEU A 60 -12.08 -2.39 -14.09
CA LEU A 60 -11.40 -2.55 -12.80
C LEU A 60 -10.69 -3.90 -12.74
N PRO A 61 -9.50 -3.98 -12.11
CA PRO A 61 -8.83 -5.25 -11.94
C PRO A 61 -9.60 -6.15 -10.96
N ASP A 62 -9.58 -7.46 -11.21
CA ASP A 62 -10.19 -8.47 -10.35
C ASP A 62 -9.35 -8.69 -9.07
N LEU A 63 -9.36 -7.70 -8.18
CA LEU A 63 -8.56 -7.68 -6.95
C LEU A 63 -9.34 -8.19 -5.73
N HIS A 64 -10.63 -8.43 -5.86
CA HIS A 64 -11.48 -8.80 -4.75
C HIS A 64 -12.61 -9.69 -5.24
N THR A 65 -12.96 -10.70 -4.45
CA THR A 65 -14.08 -11.61 -4.72
C THR A 65 -15.40 -10.85 -4.94
N ASN A 66 -15.54 -9.65 -4.36
CA ASN A 66 -16.62 -8.71 -4.67
C ASN A 66 -16.08 -7.45 -5.39
N PRO A 67 -16.39 -7.26 -6.68
CA PRO A 67 -15.98 -6.08 -7.46
C PRO A 67 -16.46 -4.74 -6.88
N ALA A 68 -17.59 -4.72 -6.16
CA ALA A 68 -18.12 -3.50 -5.53
C ALA A 68 -17.20 -2.95 -4.44
N THR A 69 -16.43 -3.82 -3.75
CA THR A 69 -15.42 -3.40 -2.77
C THR A 69 -14.25 -2.74 -3.49
N THR A 70 -13.81 -3.28 -4.62
CA THR A 70 -12.73 -2.68 -5.42
C THR A 70 -13.13 -1.29 -5.92
N ALA A 71 -14.35 -1.15 -6.45
CA ALA A 71 -14.88 0.15 -6.89
C ALA A 71 -15.01 1.15 -5.73
N ARG A 72 -15.53 0.74 -4.57
CA ARG A 72 -15.73 1.63 -3.41
C ARG A 72 -14.41 2.07 -2.77
N VAL A 73 -13.43 1.18 -2.69
CA VAL A 73 -12.19 1.41 -1.91
C VAL A 73 -11.09 2.03 -2.77
N TYR A 74 -11.04 1.71 -4.07
CA TYR A 74 -9.88 2.04 -4.91
C TYR A 74 -10.20 2.99 -6.08
N ASP A 75 -11.46 3.15 -6.50
CA ASP A 75 -11.81 4.17 -7.50
C ASP A 75 -11.93 5.55 -6.85
N ARG A 76 -10.78 6.24 -6.72
CA ARG A 76 -10.73 7.62 -6.22
C ARG A 76 -11.07 8.68 -7.26
N ASN A 77 -11.38 8.29 -8.50
CA ASN A 77 -11.83 9.21 -9.55
C ASN A 77 -13.33 9.52 -9.47
N LYS A 78 -14.05 8.93 -8.50
CA LYS A 78 -15.47 9.23 -8.30
C LYS A 78 -15.65 10.67 -7.83
N ILE A 79 -16.05 11.55 -8.75
CA ILE A 79 -16.57 12.88 -8.43
C ILE A 79 -17.90 12.69 -7.69
N VAL A 80 -17.89 12.82 -6.38
CA VAL A 80 -19.12 12.83 -5.58
C VAL A 80 -19.62 14.28 -5.53
N LYS A 81 -20.76 14.55 -6.18
CA LYS A 81 -21.49 15.80 -5.96
C LYS A 81 -21.92 15.82 -4.49
N ARG A 82 -21.34 16.71 -3.70
CA ARG A 82 -21.81 16.98 -2.34
C ARG A 82 -22.91 18.03 -2.46
N GLU A 83 -24.12 17.69 -2.06
CA GLU A 83 -25.09 18.73 -1.73
C GLU A 83 -24.61 19.38 -0.43
N ALA A 84 -24.60 20.71 -0.39
CA ALA A 84 -24.15 21.49 0.76
C ALA A 84 -24.95 21.11 2.01
N LEU A 85 -24.29 21.15 3.17
CA LEU A 85 -24.92 21.02 4.49
C LEU A 85 -25.94 22.14 4.72
#